data_AF-A0A4S2SDD3-F1
#
_entry.id   AF-A0A4S2SDD3-F1
#
_cell.length_a   1.000
_cell.length_b   1.000
_cell.length_c   1.000
_cell.angle_alpha   90.00
_cell.angle_beta   90.00
_cell.angle_gamma   90.00
#
_symmetry.space_group_name_H-M   'P 1'
#
loop_
_entity.id
_entity.type
_entity.pdbx_description
1 polymer ?
#
loop_
_entity_poly.entity_id
_entity_poly.type
_entity_poly.pdbx_seq_one_letter_code
_entity_poly.pdbx_strand_id
1 'polypeptide(L)'
;MRRGRAVSVYSERVSDVVIASVEVAADSATAGSFTPEVARALTAVVGKVAERAMGDAELNGFVTGWQEAMATLEGDAPADAQVYQVPAWDVRGQTGRNGSPRVR
;
A
#
# COMPACT_ATOMS: atom_id res chain seq x y z
N MET A 1 -25.69 10.02 1.48
CA MET A 1 -25.11 8.73 1.06
C MET A 1 -24.12 8.26 2.11
N ARG A 2 -24.50 7.28 2.94
CA ARG A 2 -23.54 6.61 3.83
C ARG A 2 -22.63 5.77 2.93
N ARG A 3 -21.34 6.12 2.85
CA ARG A 3 -20.33 5.20 2.30
C ARG A 3 -20.34 3.97 3.21
N GLY A 4 -21.08 2.94 2.82
CA GLY A 4 -20.94 1.62 3.42
C GLY A 4 -19.48 1.24 3.21
N ARG A 5 -18.74 1.12 4.31
CA ARG A 5 -17.37 0.63 4.30
C ARG A 5 -17.42 -0.73 3.61
N ALA A 6 -16.89 -0.83 2.40
CA ALA A 6 -16.75 -2.12 1.73
C ALA A 6 -15.94 -3.00 2.68
N VAL A 7 -16.60 -3.97 3.31
CA VAL A 7 -15.91 -4.95 4.12
C VAL A 7 -15.00 -5.68 3.16
N SER A 8 -13.70 -5.65 3.43
CA SER A 8 -12.71 -6.31 2.58
C SER A 8 -13.05 -7.80 2.49
N VAL A 9 -13.00 -8.40 1.29
CA VAL A 9 -13.25 -9.83 1.06
C VAL A 9 -12.40 -10.71 2.00
N TYR A 10 -11.21 -10.23 2.35
CA TYR A 10 -10.32 -10.88 3.32
C TYR A 10 -10.89 -10.89 4.74
N SER A 11 -11.51 -9.79 5.17
CA SER A 11 -12.18 -9.68 6.46
C SER A 11 -13.39 -10.61 6.54
N GLU A 12 -14.15 -10.75 5.45
CA GLU A 12 -15.32 -11.64 5.38
C GLU A 12 -14.91 -13.10 5.55
N ARG A 13 -13.87 -13.54 4.83
CA ARG A 13 -13.33 -14.91 4.96
C ARG A 13 -12.83 -15.22 6.37
N VAL A 14 -12.16 -14.27 7.03
CA VAL A 14 -11.71 -14.45 8.42
C VAL A 14 -12.92 -14.55 9.36
N SER A 15 -13.93 -13.70 9.18
CA SER A 15 -15.16 -13.75 9.96
C SER A 15 -15.90 -15.08 9.83
N ASP A 16 -16.00 -15.63 8.62
CA ASP A 16 -16.65 -16.93 8.38
C ASP A 16 -15.93 -18.07 9.12
N VAL A 17 -14.59 -18.07 9.12
CA VAL A 17 -13.80 -19.08 9.85
C VAL A 17 -13.95 -18.93 11.36
N VAL A 18 -14.05 -17.71 11.87
CA VAL A 18 -14.31 -17.45 13.30
C VAL A 18 -15.68 -17.99 13.68
N ILE A 19 -16.72 -17.71 12.89
CA ILE A 19 -18.08 -18.22 13.13
C ILE A 19 -18.06 -19.75 13.17
N ALA A 20 -17.49 -20.38 12.14
CA ALA A 20 -17.40 -21.84 12.07
C ALA A 20 -16.61 -22.43 13.25
N SER A 21 -15.54 -21.77 13.69
CA SER A 21 -14.74 -22.22 14.84
C SER A 21 -15.53 -22.15 16.15
N VAL A 22 -16.40 -21.13 16.31
CA VAL A 22 -17.29 -21.00 17.48
C VAL A 22 -18.38 -22.07 17.45
N GLU A 23 -18.96 -22.35 16.29
CA GLU A 23 -19.95 -23.42 16.12
C GLU A 23 -19.35 -24.78 16.47
N VAL A 24 -18.16 -25.09 15.95
CA VAL A 24 -17.44 -26.34 16.28
C VAL A 24 -17.13 -26.44 17.78
N ALA A 25 -16.74 -25.32 18.41
CA ALA A 25 -16.50 -25.29 19.84
C ALA A 25 -17.79 -25.57 20.64
N ALA A 26 -18.91 -24.98 20.23
CA ALA A 26 -20.21 -25.18 20.86
C ALA A 26 -20.68 -26.64 20.71
N ASP A 27 -20.60 -27.20 19.51
CA ASP A 27 -20.97 -28.60 19.25
C ASP A 27 -20.10 -29.56 20.05
N SER A 28 -18.79 -29.29 20.11
CA SER A 28 -17.86 -30.09 20.92
C SER A 28 -18.16 -29.99 22.42
N ALA A 29 -18.56 -28.81 22.90
CA ALA A 29 -18.93 -28.62 24.31
C ALA A 29 -20.22 -29.38 24.64
N THR A 30 -21.22 -29.33 23.77
CA THR A 30 -22.47 -30.11 23.89
C THR A 30 -22.20 -31.61 23.85
N ALA A 31 -21.25 -32.06 23.03
CA ALA A 31 -20.84 -33.47 22.96
C ALA A 31 -19.92 -33.92 24.11
N GLY A 32 -19.48 -32.99 24.99
CA GLY A 32 -18.53 -33.28 26.07
C GLY A 32 -17.10 -33.56 25.59
N SER A 33 -16.77 -33.20 24.36
CA SER A 33 -15.45 -33.41 23.73
C SER A 33 -14.61 -32.13 23.62
N PHE A 34 -15.11 -30.99 24.12
CA PHE A 34 -14.34 -29.75 24.13
C PHE A 34 -13.23 -29.81 25.17
N THR A 35 -11.98 -29.89 24.70
CA THR A 35 -10.77 -29.90 25.55
C THR A 35 -9.91 -28.66 25.32
N PRO A 36 -8.95 -28.35 26.20
CA PRO A 36 -7.97 -27.29 25.99
C PRO A 36 -7.17 -27.44 24.68
N GLU A 37 -6.91 -28.67 24.24
CA GLU A 37 -6.24 -28.97 22.97
C GLU A 37 -7.11 -28.60 21.78
N VAL A 38 -8.41 -28.90 21.84
CA VAL A 38 -9.39 -28.47 20.82
C VAL A 38 -9.46 -26.94 20.76
N ALA A 39 -9.52 -26.27 21.91
CA ALA A 39 -9.52 -24.80 21.97
C ALA A 39 -8.25 -24.19 21.33
N ARG A 40 -7.07 -24.75 21.64
CA ARG A 40 -5.80 -24.33 21.03
C ARG A 40 -5.78 -24.59 19.52
N ALA A 41 -6.28 -25.73 19.07
CA ALA A 41 -6.35 -26.06 17.65
C ALA A 41 -7.24 -25.08 16.89
N LEU A 42 -8.45 -24.80 17.39
CA LEU A 42 -9.36 -23.82 16.79
C LEU A 42 -8.74 -22.42 16.75
N THR A 43 -8.06 -22.01 17.83
CA THR A 43 -7.34 -20.73 17.88
C THR A 43 -6.23 -20.66 16.82
N ALA A 44 -5.48 -21.75 16.64
CA ALA A 44 -4.42 -21.83 15.62
C ALA A 44 -4.99 -21.77 14.19
N VAL A 45 -6.14 -22.40 13.93
CA VAL A 45 -6.83 -22.34 12.63
C VAL A 45 -7.22 -20.90 12.31
N VAL A 46 -7.88 -20.21 13.24
CA VAL A 46 -8.28 -18.80 13.08
C VAL A 46 -7.05 -17.91 12.83
N GLY A 47 -5.99 -18.07 13.64
CA GLY A 47 -4.75 -17.31 13.47
C GLY A 47 -4.11 -17.50 12.10
N LYS A 48 -4.00 -18.75 11.64
CA LYS A 48 -3.42 -19.07 10.33
C LYS A 48 -4.20 -18.49 9.16
N VAL A 49 -5.53 -18.48 9.25
CA VAL A 49 -6.38 -17.87 8.21
C VAL A 49 -6.23 -16.35 8.22
N ALA A 50 -6.17 -15.72 9.40
CA ALA A 50 -5.93 -14.29 9.53
C ALA A 50 -4.57 -13.87 8.96
N GLU A 51 -3.50 -14.60 9.28
CA GLU A 51 -2.15 -14.36 8.72
C GLU A 51 -2.14 -14.46 7.20
N ARG A 52 -2.78 -15.51 6.64
CA ARG A 52 -2.89 -15.67 5.19
C ARG A 52 -3.68 -14.53 4.54
N ALA A 53 -4.78 -14.12 5.16
CA ALA A 53 -5.59 -13.02 4.66
C ALA A 53 -4.83 -11.69 4.65
N MET A 54 -3.98 -11.44 5.65
CA MET A 54 -3.09 -10.28 5.68
C MET A 54 -2.03 -10.35 4.56
N GLY A 55 -1.35 -11.50 4.41
CA GLY A 55 -0.36 -11.68 3.35
C GLY A 55 -0.94 -11.54 1.94
N ASP A 56 -2.14 -12.08 1.72
CA ASP A 56 -2.85 -11.93 0.43
C ASP A 56 -3.24 -10.46 0.18
N ALA A 57 -3.68 -9.73 1.21
CA ALA A 57 -4.00 -8.31 1.09
C ALA A 57 -2.76 -7.47 0.76
N GLU A 58 -1.63 -7.74 1.41
CA GLU A 58 -0.35 -7.09 1.13
C GLU A 58 0.13 -7.35 -0.30
N LEU A 59 0.10 -8.61 -0.74
CA LEU A 59 0.48 -8.98 -2.11
C LEU A 59 -0.41 -8.29 -3.15
N ASN A 60 -1.73 -8.26 -2.92
CA ASN A 60 -2.64 -7.58 -3.83
C ASN A 60 -2.37 -6.08 -3.87
N GLY A 61 -2.12 -5.45 -2.72
CA GLY A 61 -1.75 -4.03 -2.65
C GLY A 61 -0.47 -3.73 -3.43
N PHE A 62 0.54 -4.60 -3.32
CA PHE A 62 1.77 -4.51 -4.11
C PHE A 62 1.48 -4.63 -5.62
N VAL A 63 0.70 -5.63 -6.04
CA VAL A 63 0.38 -5.86 -7.46
C VAL A 63 -0.40 -4.69 -8.05
N THR A 64 -1.44 -4.20 -7.36
CA THR A 64 -2.20 -3.03 -7.83
C THR A 64 -1.34 -1.78 -7.89
N GLY A 65 -0.50 -1.53 -6.88
CA GLY A 65 0.41 -0.38 -6.90
C GLY A 65 1.45 -0.47 -8.02
N TRP A 66 1.95 -1.66 -8.32
CA TRP A 66 2.86 -1.89 -9.44
C TRP A 66 2.17 -1.69 -10.80
N GLN A 67 0.94 -2.18 -10.97
CA GLN A 67 0.14 -1.95 -12.16
C GLN A 67 -0.15 -0.45 -12.38
N GLU A 68 -0.48 0.29 -11.32
CA GLU A 68 -0.66 1.75 -11.36
C GLU A 68 0.62 2.47 -11.78
N ALA A 69 1.78 2.06 -11.24
CA ALA A 69 3.08 2.61 -11.63
C ALA A 69 3.42 2.31 -13.10
N MET A 70 3.17 1.09 -13.57
CA MET A 70 3.37 0.72 -14.98
C MET A 70 2.44 1.48 -15.92
N ALA A 71 1.16 1.64 -15.55
CA ALA A 71 0.21 2.43 -16.33
C ALA A 71 0.63 3.90 -16.42
N THR A 72 1.28 4.44 -15.38
CA THR A 72 1.87 5.79 -15.40
C THR A 72 3.05 5.87 -16.36
N LEU A 73 3.91 4.85 -16.41
CA LEU A 73 5.06 4.78 -17.33
C LEU A 73 4.64 4.59 -18.80
N GLU A 74 3.57 3.83 -19.06
CA GLU A 74 3.00 3.65 -20.40
C GLU A 74 2.16 4.86 -20.84
N GLY A 75 1.59 5.59 -19.88
CA GLY A 75 0.83 6.82 -20.10
C GLY A 75 1.68 8.05 -20.42
N ASP A 76 3.01 7.99 -20.22
CA ASP A 76 3.93 9.11 -20.43
C ASP A 76 4.76 8.95 -21.71
N ALA A 77 4.09 9.16 -22.86
CA ALA A 77 4.64 10.00 -23.91
C ALA A 77 3.88 11.33 -23.92
N PRO A 78 4.21 12.30 -23.03
CA PRO A 78 3.68 13.63 -23.14
C PRO A 78 4.47 14.39 -24.20
N ALA A 79 3.78 14.86 -25.23
CA ALA A 79 4.28 15.81 -26.21
C ALA A 79 4.61 17.20 -25.61
N ASP A 80 4.53 17.38 -24.29
CA ASP A 80 4.65 18.68 -23.62
C ASP A 80 5.49 18.62 -22.33
N ALA A 81 6.55 17.82 -22.30
CA ALA A 81 7.60 18.00 -21.29
C ALA A 81 8.27 19.37 -21.53
N GLN A 82 7.68 20.44 -20.99
CA GLN A 82 8.30 21.76 -20.98
C GLN A 82 9.55 21.69 -20.10
N VAL A 83 10.68 21.44 -20.76
CA VAL A 83 12.01 21.61 -20.18
C VAL A 83 12.12 23.07 -19.79
N TYR A 84 12.00 23.35 -18.50
CA TYR A 84 12.31 24.66 -17.95
C TYR A 84 13.83 24.85 -18.06
N GLN A 85 14.27 25.53 -19.12
CA GLN A 85 15.67 25.96 -19.20
C GLN A 85 15.88 27.07 -18.18
N VAL A 86 16.52 26.70 -17.07
CA VAL A 86 17.09 27.68 -16.15
C VAL A 86 18.15 28.44 -16.95
N PRO A 87 18.04 29.78 -17.09
CA PRO A 87 19.09 30.55 -17.75
C PRO A 87 20.40 30.27 -17.03
N ALA A 88 21.42 29.88 -17.77
CA ALA A 88 22.77 29.81 -17.24
C ALA A 88 23.09 31.20 -16.70
N TRP A 89 23.10 31.34 -15.37
CA TRP A 89 23.62 32.53 -14.72
C TRP A 89 25.04 32.73 -15.27
N ASP A 90 25.26 33.90 -15.85
CA ASP A 90 26.46 34.21 -16.61
C ASP A 90 27.66 34.23 -15.65
N VAL A 91 28.37 33.09 -15.52
CA VAL A 91 29.63 33.00 -14.74
C VAL A 91 30.79 33.67 -15.48
N ARG A 92 30.53 34.44 -16.54
CA ARG A 92 31.55 35.13 -17.32
C ARG A 92 31.16 36.55 -17.64
N GLY A 93 31.55 37.48 -16.78
CA GLY A 93 31.36 38.89 -17.11
C GLY A 93 31.88 39.92 -16.12
N GLN A 94 32.96 39.64 -15.37
CA GLN A 94 33.68 40.72 -14.68
C GLN A 94 35.19 40.65 -14.92
N THR A 95 35.56 40.54 -16.18
CA THR A 95 36.89 40.92 -16.66
C THR A 95 36.72 41.96 -17.76
N GLY A 96 37.14 43.19 -17.43
CA GLY A 96 37.46 44.21 -18.43
C GLY A 96 36.32 45.20 -18.77
N ARG A 97 36.15 46.23 -17.94
CA ARG A 97 35.67 47.52 -18.44
C ARG A 97 36.73 48.58 -18.16
N ASN A 98 37.69 48.66 -19.07
CA ASN A 98 38.65 49.75 -19.16
C ASN A 98 37.98 50.96 -19.83
N GLY A 99 38.14 52.15 -19.25
CA GLY A 99 37.68 53.40 -19.87
C GLY A 99 37.61 54.59 -18.90
N SER A 100 38.76 55.16 -18.56
CA SER A 100 38.96 56.50 -17.94
C SER A 100 38.30 57.64 -18.75
N PRO A 101 38.28 58.95 -18.33
CA PRO A 101 38.93 59.60 -17.19
C PRO A 101 38.07 60.65 -16.42
N ARG A 102 38.56 61.13 -15.26
CA ARG A 102 38.49 62.56 -14.88
C ARG A 102 39.46 62.85 -13.74
N VAL A 103 40.51 63.60 -14.06
CA VAL A 103 41.43 64.25 -13.12
C VAL A 103 40.87 65.64 -12.82
N ARG A 104 40.93 66.05 -11.55
CA ARG A 104 41.03 67.45 -11.15
C ARG A 104 42.30 67.63 -10.36
#